data_AF-A0A2E7MA72-F1
#
_entry.id   AF-A0A2E7MA72-F1
#
_cell.length_a   1.000
_cell.length_b   1.000
_cell.length_c   1.000
_cell.angle_alpha   90.00
_cell.angle_beta   90.00
_cell.angle_gamma   90.00
#
_symmetry.space_group_name_H-M   'P 1'
#
loop_
_entity.id
_entity.type
_entity.pdbx_description
1 polymer ?
#
loop_
_entity_poly.entity_id
_entity_poly.type
_entity_poly.pdbx_seq_one_letter_code
_entity_poly.pdbx_strand_id
1 'polypeptide(L)'
;MRSGELGGHCGRCEYRQVCGGCRARAFAEDGDVMSADHSCGYEPPGNRPLVAAGAAGALTYGTERPRERTWTPEAEARMARIPSFVRGVVVKRVEDYADREGIQEITVELLDGIRKEMPVDFSKKLPFFLKGKD
;
A
#
# COMPACT_ATOMS: atom_id res chain seq x y z
N MET A 1 -16.35 -6.49 6.32
CA MET A 1 -16.97 -6.40 7.66
C MET A 1 -16.36 -5.23 8.46
N ARG A 2 -16.68 -3.99 8.04
CA ARG A 2 -16.45 -2.72 8.75
C ARG A 2 -17.52 -1.72 8.25
N SER A 3 -18.78 -2.06 8.43
CA SER A 3 -19.90 -1.20 8.06
C SER A 3 -20.49 -0.60 9.33
N GLY A 4 -20.44 0.72 9.47
CA GLY A 4 -20.97 1.47 10.62
C GLY A 4 -20.27 2.82 10.82
N GLU A 5 -20.92 3.74 11.53
CA GLU A 5 -20.34 5.02 11.94
C GLU A 5 -19.61 4.87 13.28
N LEU A 6 -18.36 5.35 13.36
CA LEU A 6 -17.59 5.33 14.60
C LEU A 6 -18.15 6.36 15.59
N GLY A 7 -18.27 5.99 16.85
CA GLY A 7 -18.71 6.84 17.95
C GLY A 7 -17.58 7.64 18.60
N GLY A 8 -17.97 8.59 19.45
CA GLY A 8 -17.08 9.36 20.31
C GLY A 8 -15.95 10.10 19.58
N HIS A 9 -14.74 10.11 20.15
CA HIS A 9 -13.60 10.80 19.55
C HIS A 9 -13.16 10.15 18.23
N CYS A 10 -13.27 8.82 18.13
CA CYS A 10 -12.95 8.08 16.91
C CYS A 10 -13.87 8.49 15.75
N GLY A 11 -15.13 8.84 16.04
CA GLY A 11 -16.11 9.31 15.07
C GLY A 11 -15.77 10.66 14.45
N ARG A 12 -15.19 11.58 15.21
CA ARG A 12 -14.80 12.94 14.74
C ARG A 12 -13.33 13.06 14.34
N CYS A 13 -12.54 12.02 14.53
CA CYS A 13 -11.10 12.02 14.26
C CYS A 13 -10.79 12.11 12.77
N GLU A 14 -9.84 12.94 12.38
CA GLU A 14 -9.37 13.04 10.99
C GLU A 14 -8.79 11.72 10.48
N TYR A 15 -8.27 10.88 11.38
CA TYR A 15 -7.69 9.57 11.06
C TYR A 15 -8.71 8.44 11.05
N ARG A 16 -10.01 8.71 11.21
CA ARG A 16 -11.06 7.68 11.35
C ARG A 16 -11.15 6.69 10.19
N GLN A 17 -10.68 7.07 9.00
CA GLN A 17 -10.65 6.18 7.83
C GLN A 17 -9.43 5.24 7.79
N VAL A 18 -8.36 5.56 8.52
CA VAL A 18 -7.08 4.81 8.47
C VAL A 18 -6.82 4.06 9.77
N CYS A 19 -7.07 4.69 10.92
CA CYS A 19 -6.86 4.12 12.24
C CYS A 19 -8.16 3.60 12.85
N GLY A 20 -9.15 4.49 13.02
CA GLY A 20 -10.46 4.19 13.61
C GLY A 20 -10.45 3.75 15.09
N GLY A 21 -9.28 3.64 15.75
CA GLY A 21 -9.13 3.14 17.12
C GLY A 21 -9.26 1.61 17.25
N CYS A 22 -8.86 1.05 18.39
CA CYS A 22 -8.94 -0.39 18.66
C CYS A 22 -10.37 -0.85 18.94
N ARG A 23 -10.97 -1.51 17.95
CA ARG A 23 -12.35 -2.02 18.02
C ARG A 23 -12.52 -3.15 19.05
N ALA A 24 -11.46 -3.92 19.30
CA ALA A 24 -11.46 -4.96 20.32
C ALA A 24 -11.57 -4.36 21.73
N ARG A 25 -10.89 -3.23 21.98
CA ARG A 25 -11.02 -2.50 23.26
C ARG A 25 -12.37 -1.83 23.41
N ALA A 26 -12.83 -1.13 22.37
CA ALA A 26 -14.17 -0.53 22.33
C ALA A 26 -15.26 -1.57 22.74
N PHE A 27 -15.21 -2.77 22.16
CA PHE A 27 -16.12 -3.84 22.53
C PHE A 27 -15.89 -4.39 23.95
N ALA A 28 -14.64 -4.56 24.37
CA ALA A 28 -14.34 -5.08 25.71
C ALA A 28 -14.75 -4.13 26.84
N GLU A 29 -14.72 -2.82 26.59
CA GLU A 29 -15.03 -1.78 27.58
C GLU A 29 -16.52 -1.41 27.56
N ASP A 30 -17.09 -1.19 26.36
CA ASP A 30 -18.44 -0.64 26.22
C ASP A 30 -19.47 -1.64 25.68
N GLY A 31 -19.04 -2.84 25.26
CA GLY A 31 -19.90 -3.80 24.57
C GLY A 31 -20.28 -3.38 23.14
N ASP A 32 -19.71 -2.30 22.62
CA ASP A 32 -19.98 -1.77 21.28
C ASP A 32 -18.70 -1.67 20.45
N VAL A 33 -18.64 -2.42 19.35
CA VAL A 33 -17.52 -2.42 18.40
C VAL A 33 -17.33 -1.05 17.73
N MET A 34 -18.38 -0.21 17.68
CA MET A 34 -18.36 1.12 17.07
C MET A 34 -18.05 2.23 18.07
N SER A 35 -17.93 1.98 19.38
CA SER A 35 -17.62 3.01 20.38
C SER A 35 -16.18 3.55 20.27
N ALA A 36 -15.81 4.56 21.06
CA ALA A 36 -14.46 5.10 21.00
C ALA A 36 -13.43 4.15 21.64
N ASP A 37 -12.18 4.19 21.16
CA ASP A 37 -11.08 3.53 21.88
C ASP A 37 -10.61 4.46 23.01
N HIS A 38 -11.00 4.18 24.25
CA HIS A 38 -10.70 5.04 25.39
C HIS A 38 -9.21 5.05 25.79
N SER A 39 -8.41 4.09 25.30
CA SER A 39 -6.95 4.11 25.50
C SER A 39 -6.23 5.17 24.66
N CYS A 40 -6.89 5.71 23.64
CA CYS A 40 -6.32 6.72 22.77
C CYS A 40 -6.29 8.07 23.49
N GLY A 41 -5.09 8.52 23.87
CA GLY A 41 -4.88 9.85 24.48
C GLY A 41 -4.93 11.03 23.50
N TYR A 42 -5.16 10.76 22.21
CA TYR A 42 -5.30 11.82 21.20
C TYR A 42 -6.70 12.40 21.23
N GLU A 43 -6.81 13.72 21.42
CA GLU A 43 -8.06 14.47 21.41
C GLU A 43 -8.24 15.18 20.06
N PRO A 44 -9.07 14.64 19.15
CA PRO A 44 -9.23 15.18 17.82
C PRO A 44 -10.06 16.47 17.82
N PRO A 45 -9.62 17.51 17.09
CA PRO A 45 -10.34 18.79 17.03
C PRO A 45 -11.68 18.70 16.29
N GLY A 46 -11.96 17.61 15.57
CA GLY A 46 -13.25 17.35 14.92
C GLY A 46 -13.51 18.12 13.62
N ASN A 47 -12.71 19.14 13.32
CA ASN A 47 -12.85 20.00 12.15
C ASN A 47 -11.75 19.81 11.10
N ARG A 48 -10.81 18.90 11.32
CA ARG A 48 -9.73 18.63 10.38
C ARG A 48 -10.24 17.77 9.22
N PRO A 49 -9.76 18.05 7.99
CA PRO A 49 -10.06 17.19 6.84
C PRO A 49 -9.64 15.75 7.12
N LEU A 50 -10.43 14.80 6.61
CA LEU A 50 -10.09 13.39 6.75
C LEU A 50 -8.75 13.09 6.09
N VAL A 51 -7.90 12.34 6.80
CA VAL A 51 -6.71 11.74 6.22
C VAL A 51 -7.19 10.62 5.31
N ALA A 52 -7.25 10.93 4.01
CA ALA A 52 -7.72 10.00 3.01
C ALA A 52 -6.87 8.71 3.05
N ALA A 53 -7.53 7.56 3.12
CA ALA A 53 -6.91 6.24 3.08
C ALA A 53 -6.24 5.90 1.72
N GLY A 54 -6.00 6.89 0.86
CA GLY A 54 -5.53 6.70 -0.51
C GLY A 54 -4.82 7.88 -1.17
N ALA A 55 -4.44 8.95 -0.45
CA ALA A 55 -3.75 10.09 -1.07
C ALA A 55 -2.28 9.82 -1.46
N ALA A 56 -1.72 8.70 -1.04
CA ALA A 56 -0.41 8.22 -1.49
C ALA A 56 -0.55 6.90 -2.25
N GLY A 57 -1.34 6.89 -3.33
CA GLY A 57 -1.50 5.77 -4.24
C GLY A 57 -2.16 4.56 -3.58
N ALA A 58 -3.38 4.24 -3.98
CA ALA A 58 -4.01 2.96 -3.65
C ALA A 58 -3.15 1.81 -4.22
N LEU A 59 -2.12 1.41 -3.46
CA LEU A 59 -1.43 0.15 -3.68
C LEU A 59 -2.28 -0.93 -3.01
N THR A 60 -3.48 -1.13 -3.55
CA THR A 60 -4.34 -2.24 -3.16
C THR A 60 -3.69 -3.52 -3.68
N TYR A 61 -3.41 -4.42 -2.75
CA TYR A 61 -2.86 -5.73 -3.05
C TYR A 61 -3.81 -6.45 -4.02
N GLY A 62 -3.33 -6.79 -5.21
CA GLY A 62 -4.11 -7.55 -6.20
C GLY A 62 -5.14 -6.76 -7.03
N THR A 63 -5.17 -5.43 -6.99
CA THR A 63 -5.98 -4.66 -7.97
C THR A 63 -5.24 -4.51 -9.28
N GLU A 64 -5.88 -4.94 -10.36
CA GLU A 64 -5.40 -4.74 -11.72
C GLU A 64 -5.57 -3.26 -12.10
N ARG A 65 -4.46 -2.59 -12.40
CA ARG A 65 -4.48 -1.20 -12.90
C ARG A 65 -4.69 -1.25 -14.42
N PRO A 66 -5.62 -0.48 -15.00
CA PRO A 66 -5.68 -0.29 -16.44
C PRO A 66 -4.34 0.24 -16.95
N ARG A 67 -3.76 -0.40 -17.96
CA ARG A 67 -2.47 -0.02 -18.53
C ARG A 67 -2.68 1.16 -19.48
N GLU A 68 -2.21 2.35 -19.10
CA GLU A 68 -2.19 3.53 -19.98
C GLU A 68 -0.99 3.50 -20.96
N ARG A 69 -0.10 2.50 -20.83
CA ARG A 69 1.13 2.33 -21.62
C ARG A 69 1.00 1.19 -22.62
N THR A 70 1.71 1.29 -23.74
CA THR A 70 1.84 0.21 -24.72
C THR A 70 2.88 -0.80 -24.23
N TRP A 71 2.49 -2.05 -24.10
CA TRP A 71 3.36 -3.17 -23.74
C TRP A 71 3.41 -4.16 -24.90
N THR A 72 4.58 -4.72 -25.21
CA THR A 72 4.65 -5.82 -26.18
C THR A 72 4.08 -7.10 -25.55
N PRO A 73 3.47 -8.01 -26.35
CA PRO A 73 2.89 -9.25 -25.82
C PRO A 73 3.87 -10.09 -24.97
N GLU A 74 5.15 -10.08 -25.31
CA GLU A 74 6.22 -10.78 -24.60
C GLU A 74 6.49 -10.15 -23.22
N ALA A 75 6.50 -8.81 -23.15
CA ALA A 75 6.64 -8.07 -21.90
C ALA A 75 5.42 -8.28 -20.98
N GLU A 76 4.21 -8.31 -21.56
CA GLU A 76 2.99 -8.62 -20.83
C GLU A 76 3.00 -10.02 -20.23
N ALA A 77 3.38 -11.02 -21.04
CA ALA A 77 3.50 -12.41 -20.59
C ALA A 77 4.49 -12.56 -19.44
N ARG A 78 5.57 -11.75 -19.43
CA ARG A 78 6.54 -11.74 -18.33
C ARG A 78 5.95 -11.14 -17.04
N MET A 79 5.20 -10.05 -17.13
CA MET A 79 4.50 -9.48 -15.97
C MET A 79 3.42 -10.40 -15.41
N ALA A 80 2.75 -11.18 -16.28
CA ALA A 80 1.72 -12.13 -15.85
C ALA A 80 2.26 -13.23 -14.92
N ARG A 81 3.54 -13.61 -15.05
CA ARG A 81 4.22 -14.59 -14.18
C ARG A 81 4.45 -14.07 -12.76
N ILE A 82 4.42 -12.75 -12.56
CA ILE A 82 4.55 -12.15 -11.23
C ILE A 82 3.26 -12.43 -10.46
N PRO A 83 3.35 -12.95 -9.21
CA PRO A 83 2.17 -13.16 -8.37
C PRO A 83 1.31 -11.90 -8.29
N SER A 84 -0.02 -12.08 -8.34
CA SER A 84 -1.00 -10.96 -8.44
C SER A 84 -0.74 -9.85 -7.43
N PHE A 85 -0.30 -10.24 -6.25
CA PHE A 85 -0.10 -9.34 -5.14
C PHE A 85 1.11 -8.40 -5.22
N VAL A 86 2.18 -8.81 -5.89
CA VAL A 86 3.37 -7.97 -6.15
C VAL A 86 3.33 -7.37 -7.56
N ARG A 87 2.50 -7.91 -8.46
CA ARG A 87 2.45 -7.52 -9.88
C ARG A 87 2.24 -6.01 -10.05
N GLY A 88 1.27 -5.42 -9.34
CA GLY A 88 0.99 -3.99 -9.43
C GLY A 88 2.19 -3.11 -9.02
N VAL A 89 2.94 -3.53 -8.01
CA VAL A 89 4.15 -2.83 -7.53
C VAL A 89 5.24 -2.85 -8.59
N VAL A 90 5.45 -4.01 -9.22
CA VAL A 90 6.48 -4.18 -10.25
C VAL A 90 6.10 -3.41 -11.52
N VAL A 91 4.85 -3.52 -11.98
CA VAL A 91 4.34 -2.77 -13.14
C VAL A 91 4.54 -1.27 -12.93
N LYS A 92 4.13 -0.73 -11.78
CA LYS A 92 4.32 0.69 -11.47
C LYS A 92 5.80 1.10 -11.53
N ARG A 93 6.71 0.30 -10.98
CA ARG A 93 8.16 0.63 -11.02
C ARG A 93 8.72 0.65 -12.43
N VAL A 94 8.26 -0.25 -13.29
CA VAL A 94 8.65 -0.28 -14.72
C VAL A 94 8.09 0.94 -15.44
N GLU A 95 6.82 1.28 -15.22
CA GLU A 95 6.19 2.48 -15.79
C GLU A 95 6.90 3.76 -15.31
N ASP A 96 7.17 3.89 -14.01
CA ASP A 96 7.89 5.05 -13.44
C ASP A 96 9.32 5.17 -14.02
N TYR A 97 9.98 4.05 -14.32
CA TYR A 97 11.27 4.05 -15.02
C TYR A 97 11.10 4.53 -16.46
N ALA A 98 10.13 3.97 -17.19
CA ALA A 98 9.86 4.35 -18.57
C ALA A 98 9.54 5.85 -18.69
N ASP A 99 8.76 6.40 -17.76
CA ASP A 99 8.40 7.82 -17.71
C ASP A 99 9.63 8.71 -17.53
N ARG A 100 10.55 8.32 -16.63
CA ARG A 100 11.79 9.06 -16.37
C ARG A 100 12.73 9.08 -17.57
N GLU A 101 12.77 7.98 -18.32
CA GLU A 101 13.61 7.83 -19.51
C GLU A 101 12.89 8.25 -20.81
N GLY A 102 11.63 8.70 -20.73
CA GLY A 102 10.84 9.14 -21.89
C GLY A 102 10.42 7.99 -22.83
N ILE A 103 10.39 6.76 -22.36
CA ILE A 103 10.09 5.56 -23.14
C ILE A 103 8.58 5.32 -23.20
N GLN A 104 8.04 5.20 -24.41
CA GLN A 104 6.59 5.07 -24.65
C GLN A 104 6.11 3.61 -24.73
N GLU A 105 6.99 2.70 -25.13
CA GLU A 105 6.68 1.28 -25.30
C GLU A 105 7.56 0.41 -24.39
N ILE A 106 6.92 -0.47 -23.63
CA ILE A 106 7.59 -1.38 -22.70
C ILE A 106 7.82 -2.72 -23.38
N THR A 107 9.07 -2.99 -23.76
CA THR A 107 9.51 -4.22 -24.42
C THR A 107 10.18 -5.19 -23.47
N VAL A 108 10.40 -6.44 -23.89
CA VAL A 108 11.10 -7.43 -23.06
C VAL A 108 12.58 -7.07 -22.86
N GLU A 109 13.20 -6.40 -23.83
CA GLU A 109 14.59 -5.91 -23.78
C GLU A 109 14.73 -4.82 -22.72
N LEU A 110 13.75 -3.90 -22.63
CA LEU A 110 13.69 -2.90 -21.57
C LEU A 110 13.61 -3.55 -20.19
N LEU A 111 12.75 -4.57 -20.02
CA LEU A 111 12.64 -5.30 -18.76
C LEU A 111 13.96 -5.98 -18.36
N ASP A 112 14.71 -6.51 -19.33
CA ASP A 112 16.03 -7.09 -19.09
C ASP A 112 17.09 -6.03 -18.74
N GLY A 113 17.03 -4.86 -19.38
CA GLY A 113 17.85 -3.69 -19.03
C GLY A 113 17.60 -3.23 -17.59
N ILE A 114 16.33 -3.02 -17.23
CA ILE A 114 15.91 -2.62 -15.88
C ILE A 114 16.40 -3.61 -14.83
N ARG A 115 16.30 -4.92 -15.08
CA ARG A 115 16.79 -5.95 -14.15
C ARG A 115 18.31 -5.89 -13.95
N LYS A 116 19.07 -5.55 -14.99
CA LYS A 116 20.54 -5.42 -14.92
C LYS A 116 20.95 -4.18 -14.13
N GLU A 117 20.25 -3.06 -14.32
CA GLU A 117 20.59 -1.78 -13.68
C GLU A 117 20.03 -1.63 -12.26
N MET A 118 18.87 -2.24 -11.99
CA MET A 118 18.25 -2.27 -10.66
C MET A 118 18.17 -3.72 -10.15
N PRO A 119 19.28 -4.31 -9.66
CA PRO A 119 19.20 -5.59 -8.98
C PRO A 119 18.37 -5.42 -7.70
N VAL A 120 17.16 -5.96 -7.71
CA VAL A 120 16.31 -6.02 -6.52
C VAL A 120 16.89 -7.10 -5.60
N ASP A 121 17.88 -6.70 -4.81
CA ASP A 121 18.56 -7.58 -3.87
C ASP A 121 17.74 -7.69 -2.58
N PHE A 122 16.78 -8.62 -2.56
CA PHE A 122 15.99 -8.95 -1.38
C PHE A 122 16.83 -9.65 -0.28
N SER A 123 18.09 -9.99 -0.55
CA SER A 123 19.01 -10.76 0.31
C SER A 123 19.98 -9.86 1.10
N LYS A 124 20.27 -8.65 0.63
CA LYS A 124 21.30 -7.77 1.22
C LYS A 124 20.95 -7.01 2.51
N LYS A 125 19.78 -7.24 3.11
CA LYS A 125 19.54 -6.85 4.51
C LYS A 125 19.20 -8.10 5.30
N LEU A 126 20.22 -8.71 5.92
CA LEU A 126 19.99 -9.65 7.01
C LEU A 126 18.99 -9.02 7.98
N PRO A 127 17.85 -9.69 8.26
CA PRO A 127 16.93 -9.23 9.28
C PRO A 127 17.70 -8.95 10.57
N PHE A 128 17.37 -7.85 11.25
CA PHE A 128 18.18 -7.35 12.38
C PHE A 128 18.40 -8.40 13.49
N PHE A 129 17.49 -9.37 13.61
CA PHE A 129 17.54 -10.48 14.58
C PHE A 129 18.47 -11.64 14.17
N LEU A 130 19.02 -11.64 12.94
CA LEU A 130 20.03 -12.59 12.46
C LEU A 130 21.44 -11.98 12.39
N LYS A 131 21.63 -10.71 12.79
CA LYS A 131 22.97 -10.18 13.06
C LYS A 131 23.48 -10.85 14.34
N GLY A 132 24.54 -11.66 14.21
CA GLY A 132 25.20 -12.32 15.33
C GLY A 132 25.54 -11.31 16.43
N LYS A 133 25.35 -11.76 17.67
CA LYS A 133 25.70 -11.03 18.89
C LYS A 133 27.22 -11.22 19.08
N ASP A 134 27.99 -10.18 18.81
CA ASP A 134 29.41 -10.11 19.22
C ASP A 134 29.52 -10.17 20.75
#